data_AF-A0AAN4PT20-F1
#
_entry.id   AF-A0AAN4PT20-F1
#
_cell.length_a   1.000
_cell.length_b   1.000
_cell.length_c   1.000
_cell.angle_alpha   90.00
_cell.angle_beta   90.00
_cell.angle_gamma   90.00
#
_symmetry.space_group_name_H-M   'P 1'
#
loop_
_entity.id
_entity.type
_entity.pdbx_description
1 polymer ?
#
loop_
_entity_poly.entity_id
_entity_poly.type
_entity_poly.pdbx_seq_one_letter_code
_entity_poly.pdbx_strand_id
1 'polypeptide(L)'
;MHQGAYDNITVFDQGAQIPADHSAANDLNKIKALDAWKAPLFAPYFHQTGFLHCVSGDAPDKAIQTLKRFETAATNHPVLGPHVAPLSGREDICRWFLQADGHLPGWKGYINKFDGTKVGRFHAAELVIVAVGAAAAKLVPEIGTQLVAKSWSVAHVRLSGEKTSALRGIPVTYARDLEFYFEPDPQTNLLKLCCIGGGYINTDPTTGVSHALESLETSAFMPHEDESRVRRLLAQTLHTKDSDFIIDYVPNTASSVVLLSGDSGHVFF
;
A
#
# COMPACT_ATOMS: atom_id res chain seq x y z
N MET A 1 17.39 -28.02 23.94
CA MET A 1 17.23 -27.70 22.51
C MET A 1 15.78 -28.01 22.13
N HIS A 2 14.93 -26.97 22.07
CA HIS A 2 14.39 -26.35 20.83
C HIS A 2 13.46 -27.27 20.05
N GLN A 3 12.24 -26.90 19.66
CA GLN A 3 11.38 -25.75 19.97
C GLN A 3 9.98 -26.13 19.43
N GLY A 4 8.92 -25.78 20.16
CA GLY A 4 7.53 -26.13 19.86
C GLY A 4 7.05 -25.60 18.50
N ALA A 5 6.27 -26.44 17.84
CA ALA A 5 5.57 -26.16 16.60
C ALA A 5 4.53 -25.05 16.79
N TYR A 6 4.33 -24.25 15.73
CA TYR A 6 3.22 -23.31 15.63
C TYR A 6 2.03 -24.04 14.99
N ASP A 7 0.93 -24.18 15.73
CA ASP A 7 -0.19 -25.05 15.33
C ASP A 7 -1.26 -24.33 14.50
N ASN A 8 -1.06 -23.05 14.18
CA ASN A 8 -2.06 -22.25 13.48
C ASN A 8 -1.46 -21.13 12.61
N ILE A 9 -0.71 -21.51 11.58
CA ILE A 9 -0.25 -20.59 10.53
C ILE A 9 -1.13 -20.79 9.29
N THR A 10 -1.97 -19.81 8.96
CA THR A 10 -2.63 -19.77 7.65
C THR A 10 -1.81 -18.89 6.71
N VAL A 11 -1.10 -19.53 5.79
CA VAL A 11 -0.38 -18.86 4.71
C VAL A 11 -1.36 -18.65 3.56
N PHE A 12 -1.66 -17.40 3.22
CA PHE A 12 -2.67 -17.06 2.20
C PHE A 12 -2.14 -17.08 0.77
N ASP A 13 -0.82 -17.01 0.57
CA ASP A 13 -0.18 -17.16 -0.73
C ASP A 13 0.91 -18.24 -0.65
N GLN A 14 0.54 -19.48 -0.99
CA GLN A 14 1.37 -20.69 -0.92
C GLN A 14 1.93 -21.12 -2.30
N GLY A 15 1.99 -20.21 -3.27
CA GLY A 15 2.45 -20.57 -4.62
C GLY A 15 3.92 -21.02 -4.63
N ALA A 16 4.20 -22.14 -5.28
CA ALA A 16 5.58 -22.61 -5.48
C ALA A 16 6.40 -21.73 -6.46
N GLN A 17 5.77 -20.72 -7.06
CA GLN A 17 6.36 -19.79 -8.03
C GLN A 17 5.76 -18.38 -7.89
N ILE A 18 6.43 -17.36 -8.44
CA ILE A 18 5.96 -15.97 -8.44
C ILE A 18 5.69 -15.51 -9.89
N PRO A 19 4.45 -15.07 -10.23
CA PRO A 19 3.27 -15.00 -9.36
C PRO A 19 2.66 -16.39 -9.11
N ALA A 20 2.13 -16.60 -7.91
CA ALA A 20 1.56 -17.86 -7.46
C ALA A 20 0.42 -18.37 -8.34
N ASP A 21 0.22 -19.69 -8.39
CA ASP A 21 -0.75 -20.35 -9.27
C ASP A 21 -2.21 -19.94 -9.03
N HIS A 22 -2.51 -19.33 -7.88
CA HIS A 22 -3.83 -18.81 -7.51
C HIS A 22 -3.88 -17.26 -7.49
N SER A 23 -2.76 -16.60 -7.78
CA SER A 23 -2.68 -15.14 -7.87
C SER A 23 -3.43 -14.64 -9.11
N ALA A 24 -4.16 -13.54 -8.97
CA ALA A 24 -4.74 -12.82 -10.12
C ALA A 24 -3.67 -12.29 -11.09
N ALA A 25 -2.41 -12.17 -10.64
CA ALA A 25 -1.29 -11.78 -11.46
C ALA A 25 -0.71 -12.94 -12.31
N ASN A 26 -1.12 -14.19 -12.05
CA ASN A 26 -0.73 -15.37 -12.82
C ASN A 26 -1.53 -15.49 -14.12
N ASP A 27 -0.84 -15.73 -15.23
CA ASP A 27 -1.43 -15.70 -16.57
C ASP A 27 -2.50 -16.78 -16.78
N LEU A 28 -2.42 -17.94 -16.09
CA LEU A 28 -3.45 -18.98 -16.14
C LEU A 28 -4.76 -18.51 -15.48
N ASN A 29 -4.70 -17.71 -14.42
CA ASN A 29 -5.88 -17.18 -13.76
C ASN A 29 -6.50 -16.01 -14.53
N LYS A 30 -5.68 -15.25 -15.26
CA LYS A 30 -6.17 -14.22 -16.19
C LYS A 30 -7.03 -14.85 -17.30
N ILE A 31 -6.60 -15.99 -17.85
CA ILE A 31 -7.39 -16.74 -18.85
C ILE A 31 -8.71 -17.25 -18.27
N LYS A 32 -8.69 -17.87 -17.09
CA LYS A 32 -9.92 -18.36 -16.42
C LYS A 32 -10.87 -17.23 -16.06
N ALA A 33 -10.35 -16.10 -15.59
CA ALA A 33 -11.14 -14.91 -15.34
C ALA A 33 -11.79 -14.40 -16.63
N LEU A 34 -11.06 -14.42 -17.75
CA LEU A 34 -11.55 -13.97 -19.05
C LEU A 34 -12.69 -14.85 -19.60
N ASP A 35 -12.65 -16.16 -19.37
CA ASP A 35 -13.77 -17.04 -19.69
C ASP A 35 -15.01 -16.74 -18.83
N ALA A 36 -14.83 -16.38 -17.56
CA ALA A 36 -15.92 -15.92 -16.71
C ALA A 36 -16.49 -14.58 -17.20
N TRP A 37 -15.65 -13.67 -17.71
CA TRP A 37 -16.09 -12.43 -18.37
C TRP A 37 -16.85 -12.67 -19.68
N LYS A 38 -16.69 -13.84 -20.31
CA LYS A 38 -17.44 -14.28 -21.50
C LYS A 38 -18.73 -15.05 -21.17
N ALA A 39 -19.05 -15.26 -19.88
CA ALA A 39 -20.32 -15.85 -19.48
C ALA A 39 -21.50 -14.92 -19.81
N PRO A 40 -22.73 -15.40 -20.02
CA PRO A 40 -23.86 -14.59 -20.51
C PRO A 40 -24.14 -13.31 -19.71
N LEU A 41 -23.88 -13.33 -18.40
CA LEU A 41 -24.02 -12.16 -17.53
C LEU A 41 -23.01 -11.05 -17.82
N PHE A 42 -21.80 -11.39 -18.28
CA PHE A 42 -20.68 -10.46 -18.45
C PHE A 42 -20.31 -10.26 -19.93
N ALA A 43 -20.63 -11.22 -20.80
CA ALA A 43 -20.28 -11.25 -22.23
C ALA A 43 -20.72 -9.99 -22.99
N PRO A 44 -21.91 -9.40 -22.74
CA PRO A 44 -22.30 -8.15 -23.40
C PRO A 44 -21.45 -6.93 -22.98
N TYR A 45 -20.75 -7.02 -21.86
CA TYR A 45 -20.06 -5.92 -21.18
C TYR A 45 -18.53 -6.05 -21.22
N PHE A 46 -18.02 -7.23 -21.54
CA PHE A 46 -16.61 -7.48 -21.76
C PHE A 46 -16.17 -7.00 -23.15
N HIS A 47 -15.10 -6.22 -23.20
CA HIS A 47 -14.45 -5.82 -24.45
C HIS A 47 -13.00 -6.22 -24.42
N GLN A 48 -12.64 -7.06 -25.38
CA GLN A 48 -11.28 -7.53 -25.58
C GLN A 48 -10.46 -6.43 -26.28
N THR A 49 -9.99 -5.44 -25.52
CA THR A 49 -9.26 -4.26 -26.03
C THR A 49 -7.74 -4.44 -26.11
N GLY A 50 -7.23 -5.55 -25.60
CA GLY A 50 -5.83 -5.90 -25.46
C GLY A 50 -5.12 -5.30 -24.25
N PHE A 51 -3.87 -5.74 -24.06
CA PHE A 51 -2.92 -5.28 -23.05
C PHE A 51 -1.59 -4.93 -23.73
N LEU A 52 -1.20 -3.67 -23.60
CA LEU A 52 0.05 -3.13 -24.15
C LEU A 52 1.13 -3.18 -23.07
N HIS A 53 2.19 -3.96 -23.31
CA HIS A 53 3.29 -4.11 -22.36
C HIS A 53 4.60 -3.64 -23.02
N CYS A 54 5.19 -2.56 -22.51
CA CYS A 54 6.36 -1.93 -23.11
C CYS A 54 7.42 -1.54 -22.08
N VAL A 55 8.63 -1.30 -22.57
CA VAL A 55 9.73 -0.66 -21.85
C VAL A 55 10.22 0.56 -22.66
N SER A 56 10.76 1.57 -21.98
CA SER A 56 11.39 2.73 -22.62
C SER A 56 12.80 2.40 -23.13
N GLY A 57 13.39 3.30 -23.93
CA GLY A 57 14.77 3.16 -24.40
C GLY A 57 15.81 3.10 -23.28
N ASP A 58 15.56 3.78 -22.17
CA ASP A 58 16.45 3.84 -20.99
C ASP A 58 16.12 2.78 -19.92
N ALA A 59 15.27 1.80 -20.26
CA ALA A 59 14.83 0.81 -19.29
C ALA A 59 16.02 -0.06 -18.80
N PRO A 60 16.10 -0.36 -17.49
CA PRO A 60 17.16 -1.19 -16.96
C PRO A 60 17.06 -2.64 -17.49
N ASP A 61 18.20 -3.33 -17.59
CA ASP A 61 18.27 -4.69 -18.13
C ASP A 61 17.28 -5.65 -17.49
N LYS A 62 17.04 -5.52 -16.18
CA LYS A 62 16.07 -6.33 -15.46
C LYS A 62 14.65 -6.17 -16.00
N ALA A 63 14.24 -4.95 -16.34
CA ALA A 63 12.92 -4.68 -16.92
C ALA A 63 12.82 -5.24 -18.35
N ILE A 64 13.89 -5.08 -19.15
CA ILE A 64 13.98 -5.64 -20.50
C ILE A 64 13.89 -7.16 -20.48
N GLN A 65 14.63 -7.82 -19.59
CA GLN A 65 14.60 -9.28 -19.42
C GLN A 65 13.23 -9.77 -18.95
N THR A 66 12.60 -9.04 -18.04
CA THR A 66 11.25 -9.35 -17.55
C THR A 66 10.21 -9.25 -18.66
N LEU A 67 10.25 -8.17 -19.46
CA LEU A 67 9.39 -8.00 -20.64
C LEU A 67 9.57 -9.15 -21.62
N LYS A 68 10.82 -9.49 -21.98
CA LYS A 68 11.14 -10.63 -22.87
C LYS A 68 10.60 -11.95 -22.34
N ARG A 69 10.71 -12.19 -21.03
CA ARG A 69 10.19 -13.41 -20.40
C ARG A 69 8.67 -13.49 -20.55
N PHE A 70 7.95 -12.40 -20.29
CA PHE A 70 6.50 -12.34 -20.44
C PHE A 70 6.06 -12.45 -21.90
N GLU A 71 6.74 -11.77 -22.82
CA GLU A 71 6.49 -11.88 -24.25
C GLU A 71 6.68 -13.33 -24.74
N THR A 72 7.78 -13.98 -24.34
CA THR A 72 8.06 -15.39 -24.68
C THR A 72 6.99 -16.32 -24.13
N ALA A 73 6.60 -16.13 -22.85
CA ALA A 73 5.56 -16.94 -22.23
C ALA A 73 4.21 -16.78 -22.94
N ALA A 74 3.80 -15.53 -23.25
CA ALA A 74 2.56 -15.24 -23.94
C ALA A 74 2.56 -15.79 -25.39
N THR A 75 3.68 -15.62 -26.10
CA THR A 75 3.85 -16.12 -27.49
C THR A 75 3.78 -17.64 -27.56
N ASN A 76 4.40 -18.34 -26.61
CA ASN A 76 4.41 -19.81 -26.57
C ASN A 76 3.10 -20.40 -26.03
N HIS A 77 2.21 -19.58 -25.47
CA HIS A 77 0.95 -20.07 -24.90
C HIS A 77 -0.06 -20.36 -26.02
N PRO A 78 -0.67 -21.56 -26.08
CA PRO A 78 -1.52 -21.99 -27.20
C PRO A 78 -2.75 -21.09 -27.44
N VAL A 79 -3.26 -20.46 -26.38
CA VAL A 79 -4.42 -19.54 -26.45
C VAL A 79 -4.01 -18.08 -26.69
N LEU A 80 -2.88 -17.63 -26.13
CA LEU A 80 -2.50 -16.21 -26.18
C LEU A 80 -1.63 -15.89 -27.40
N GLY A 81 -0.76 -16.82 -27.80
CA GLY A 81 0.19 -16.66 -28.90
C GLY A 81 -0.41 -16.08 -30.19
N PRO A 82 -1.58 -16.55 -30.66
CA PRO A 82 -2.24 -15.99 -31.84
C PRO A 82 -2.63 -14.50 -31.72
N HIS A 83 -2.69 -13.96 -30.50
CA HIS A 83 -3.09 -12.58 -30.20
C HIS A 83 -1.92 -11.68 -29.80
N VAL A 84 -0.71 -12.22 -29.67
CA VAL A 84 0.50 -11.49 -29.31
C VAL A 84 1.19 -10.96 -30.56
N ALA A 85 1.51 -9.67 -30.58
CA ALA A 85 2.29 -9.06 -31.64
C ALA A 85 3.39 -8.16 -31.06
N PRO A 86 4.65 -8.29 -31.52
CA PRO A 86 5.73 -7.43 -31.08
C PRO A 86 5.51 -6.00 -31.56
N LEU A 87 6.06 -5.03 -30.84
CA LEU A 87 5.99 -3.60 -31.13
C LEU A 87 7.39 -3.00 -31.04
N SER A 88 7.80 -2.28 -32.07
CA SER A 88 9.11 -1.64 -32.12
C SER A 88 9.00 -0.17 -32.47
N GLY A 89 9.33 0.68 -31.49
CA GLY A 89 9.34 2.12 -31.67
C GLY A 89 7.96 2.77 -31.57
N ARG A 90 7.97 4.10 -31.69
CA ARG A 90 6.81 4.97 -31.45
C ARG A 90 5.62 4.60 -32.32
N GLU A 91 5.83 4.39 -33.63
CA GLU A 91 4.74 4.22 -34.59
C GLU A 91 3.85 3.02 -34.22
N ASP A 92 4.47 1.89 -33.90
CA ASP A 92 3.77 0.67 -33.49
C ASP A 92 3.01 0.88 -32.17
N ILE A 93 3.62 1.58 -31.21
CA ILE A 93 3.05 1.80 -29.89
C ILE A 93 1.87 2.78 -29.94
N CYS A 94 2.00 3.90 -30.65
CA CYS A 94 0.94 4.90 -30.74
C CYS A 94 -0.33 4.38 -31.43
N ARG A 95 -0.25 3.33 -32.26
CA ARG A 95 -1.44 2.65 -32.82
C ARG A 95 -2.33 2.03 -31.73
N TRP A 96 -1.75 1.70 -30.57
CA TRP A 96 -2.46 1.10 -29.43
C TRP A 96 -2.56 2.04 -28.23
N PHE A 97 -1.62 2.96 -28.08
CA PHE A 97 -1.58 3.99 -27.04
C PHE A 97 -1.96 5.36 -27.62
N LEU A 98 -3.23 5.50 -28.00
CA LEU A 98 -3.74 6.70 -28.69
C LEU A 98 -3.63 7.99 -27.87
N GLN A 99 -3.41 7.90 -26.56
CA GLN A 99 -3.23 9.04 -25.65
C GLN A 99 -1.77 9.47 -25.49
N ALA A 100 -0.82 8.83 -26.17
CA ALA A 100 0.60 9.14 -26.04
C ALA A 100 1.03 10.26 -26.99
N ASP A 101 1.13 11.47 -26.46
CA ASP A 101 1.61 12.66 -27.20
C ASP A 101 3.15 12.84 -27.09
N GLY A 102 3.81 12.17 -26.14
CA GLY A 102 5.25 12.30 -25.85
C GLY A 102 6.18 11.64 -26.88
N HIS A 103 7.51 11.89 -26.81
CA HIS A 103 8.49 11.50 -27.85
C HIS A 103 8.77 9.98 -27.98
N LEU A 104 8.58 9.19 -26.91
CA LEU A 104 8.77 7.72 -26.82
C LEU A 104 10.10 7.18 -27.42
N PRO A 105 11.28 7.73 -27.09
CA PRO A 105 12.55 7.29 -27.67
C PRO A 105 12.91 5.85 -27.24
N GLY A 106 13.22 4.99 -28.21
CA GLY A 106 13.68 3.62 -27.97
C GLY A 106 12.67 2.67 -27.35
N TRP A 107 11.39 3.06 -27.28
CA TRP A 107 10.35 2.21 -26.71
C TRP A 107 10.12 0.94 -27.54
N LYS A 108 9.90 -0.18 -26.85
CA LYS A 108 9.64 -1.49 -27.46
C LYS A 108 8.80 -2.35 -26.53
N GLY A 109 8.11 -3.35 -27.07
CA GLY A 109 7.20 -4.18 -26.30
C GLY A 109 6.43 -5.17 -27.14
N TYR A 110 5.26 -5.55 -26.65
CA TYR A 110 4.28 -6.33 -27.39
C TYR A 110 2.85 -5.89 -26.99
N ILE A 111 1.89 -6.13 -27.88
CA ILE A 111 0.46 -6.06 -27.58
C ILE A 111 -0.08 -7.48 -27.48
N ASN A 112 -0.78 -7.79 -26.39
CA ASN A 112 -1.63 -8.97 -26.30
C ASN A 112 -3.08 -8.54 -26.55
N LYS A 113 -3.64 -8.83 -27.72
CA LYS A 113 -5.03 -8.45 -28.06
C LYS A 113 -6.09 -9.32 -27.36
N PHE A 114 -5.66 -10.21 -26.48
CA PHE A 114 -6.55 -11.10 -25.73
C PHE A 114 -7.18 -10.45 -24.49
N ASP A 115 -6.61 -9.38 -23.92
CA ASP A 115 -7.05 -8.75 -22.65
C ASP A 115 -8.07 -7.59 -22.86
N GLY A 116 -8.53 -6.84 -21.82
CA GLY A 116 -9.19 -5.52 -22.03
C GLY A 116 -9.92 -4.80 -20.86
N THR A 117 -10.21 -3.47 -20.99
CA THR A 117 -11.10 -2.61 -20.13
C THR A 117 -11.60 -1.32 -20.86
N LYS A 118 -12.67 -0.61 -20.41
CA LYS A 118 -13.04 0.75 -20.93
C LYS A 118 -13.80 1.68 -19.94
N VAL A 119 -13.53 3.00 -20.04
CA VAL A 119 -14.24 4.15 -19.41
C VAL A 119 -15.35 4.72 -20.33
N GLY A 120 -16.45 5.22 -19.76
CA GLY A 120 -17.43 6.09 -20.43
C GLY A 120 -18.67 5.41 -21.04
N ARG A 121 -19.13 4.29 -20.48
CA ARG A 121 -20.32 3.57 -20.95
C ARG A 121 -21.42 3.56 -19.88
N PHE A 122 -22.67 3.62 -20.32
CA PHE A 122 -23.83 3.41 -19.45
C PHE A 122 -24.03 1.91 -19.20
N HIS A 123 -24.18 1.52 -17.93
CA HIS A 123 -24.36 0.14 -17.50
C HIS A 123 -25.79 -0.05 -16.99
N ALA A 124 -26.66 -0.63 -17.82
CA ALA A 124 -28.00 -1.00 -17.38
C ALA A 124 -27.93 -2.22 -16.46
N ALA A 125 -28.54 -2.14 -15.29
CA ALA A 125 -28.68 -3.22 -14.34
C ALA A 125 -30.04 -3.12 -13.64
N GLU A 126 -30.62 -4.25 -13.27
CA GLU A 126 -31.87 -4.29 -12.48
C GLU A 126 -31.63 -3.83 -11.03
N LEU A 127 -30.40 -3.98 -10.52
CA LEU A 127 -29.95 -3.52 -9.21
C LEU A 127 -28.50 -3.07 -9.29
N VAL A 128 -28.20 -1.91 -8.69
CA VAL A 128 -26.84 -1.37 -8.54
C VAL A 128 -26.52 -1.21 -7.06
N ILE A 129 -25.40 -1.79 -6.61
CA ILE A 129 -24.90 -1.67 -5.24
C ILE A 129 -23.67 -0.75 -5.24
N VAL A 130 -23.72 0.34 -4.45
CA VAL A 130 -22.62 1.31 -4.33
C VAL A 130 -21.83 1.04 -3.05
N ALA A 131 -20.66 0.41 -3.17
CA ALA A 131 -19.82 -0.03 -2.05
C ALA A 131 -18.42 0.60 -2.05
N VAL A 132 -18.33 1.92 -2.30
CA VAL A 132 -17.06 2.66 -2.48
C VAL A 132 -16.62 3.45 -1.22
N GLY A 133 -17.13 3.08 -0.05
CA GLY A 133 -16.74 3.68 1.24
C GLY A 133 -16.94 5.20 1.30
N ALA A 134 -15.93 5.93 1.78
CA ALA A 134 -15.98 7.39 1.95
C ALA A 134 -16.17 8.17 0.63
N ALA A 135 -16.00 7.51 -0.52
CA ALA A 135 -16.24 8.11 -1.83
C ALA A 135 -17.70 7.99 -2.31
N ALA A 136 -18.61 7.38 -1.54
CA ALA A 136 -19.96 7.08 -2.02
C ALA A 136 -20.76 8.33 -2.41
N ALA A 137 -20.59 9.44 -1.69
CA ALA A 137 -21.20 10.73 -2.02
C ALA A 137 -20.72 11.32 -3.37
N LYS A 138 -19.58 10.85 -3.92
CA LYS A 138 -19.13 11.25 -5.27
C LYS A 138 -19.93 10.57 -6.38
N LEU A 139 -20.48 9.37 -6.11
CA LEU A 139 -21.28 8.60 -7.08
C LEU A 139 -22.78 8.79 -6.89
N VAL A 140 -23.23 9.02 -5.66
CA VAL A 140 -24.63 9.24 -5.29
C VAL A 140 -24.70 10.53 -4.46
N PRO A 141 -24.77 11.71 -5.10
CA PRO A 141 -24.73 13.00 -4.39
C PRO A 141 -25.89 13.19 -3.39
N GLU A 142 -27.02 12.51 -3.60
CA GLU A 142 -28.22 12.60 -2.78
C GLU A 142 -28.01 12.11 -1.34
N ILE A 143 -27.01 11.26 -1.10
CA ILE A 143 -26.64 10.81 0.25
C ILE A 143 -25.55 11.69 0.89
N GLY A 144 -25.12 12.75 0.23
CA GLY A 144 -23.94 13.54 0.62
C GLY A 144 -23.99 14.12 2.03
N THR A 145 -25.16 14.55 2.51
CA THR A 145 -25.36 15.06 3.87
C THR A 145 -25.67 13.98 4.91
N GLN A 146 -25.94 12.75 4.46
CA GLN A 146 -26.17 11.58 5.32
C GLN A 146 -24.87 10.82 5.63
N LEU A 147 -23.81 11.07 4.85
CA LEU A 147 -22.50 10.44 4.98
C LEU A 147 -21.45 11.45 5.43
N VAL A 148 -20.67 11.09 6.46
CA VAL A 148 -19.53 11.89 6.90
C VAL A 148 -18.23 11.14 6.57
N ALA A 149 -17.53 11.57 5.52
CA ALA A 149 -16.20 11.11 5.16
C ALA A 149 -15.20 11.59 6.21
N LYS A 150 -14.70 10.65 7.02
CA LYS A 150 -13.72 10.87 8.09
C LYS A 150 -12.43 10.14 7.80
N SER A 151 -11.32 10.74 8.20
CA SER A 151 -10.00 10.10 8.22
C SER A 151 -9.39 10.10 9.62
N TRP A 152 -8.46 9.18 9.84
CA TRP A 152 -7.61 9.11 11.01
C TRP A 152 -6.16 9.00 10.57
N SER A 153 -5.26 9.55 11.36
CA SER A 153 -3.83 9.51 11.06
C SER A 153 -3.21 8.18 11.48
N VAL A 154 -2.25 7.73 10.66
CA VAL A 154 -1.43 6.55 10.92
C VAL A 154 0.03 6.89 10.70
N ALA A 155 0.91 6.34 11.52
CA ALA A 155 2.35 6.44 11.36
C ALA A 155 2.98 5.04 11.28
N HIS A 156 4.13 4.98 10.63
CA HIS A 156 5.03 3.85 10.73
C HIS A 156 6.38 4.34 11.25
N VAL A 157 6.92 3.64 12.23
CA VAL A 157 8.30 3.83 12.70
C VAL A 157 9.08 2.57 12.37
N ARG A 158 10.21 2.70 11.66
CA ARG A 158 11.11 1.57 11.41
C ARG A 158 11.98 1.34 12.65
N LEU A 159 11.89 0.14 13.21
CA LEU A 159 12.70 -0.32 14.32
C LEU A 159 13.94 -1.07 13.84
N SER A 160 14.92 -1.28 14.73
CA SER A 160 15.98 -2.25 14.49
C SER A 160 15.42 -3.68 14.56
N GLY A 161 16.13 -4.65 13.98
CA GLY A 161 15.74 -6.06 14.07
C GLY A 161 15.70 -6.55 15.53
N GLU A 162 16.62 -6.08 16.38
CA GLU A 162 16.63 -6.39 17.82
C GLU A 162 15.37 -5.86 18.53
N LYS A 163 15.02 -4.59 18.32
CA LYS A 163 13.81 -3.99 18.92
C LYS A 163 12.54 -4.66 18.40
N THR A 164 12.49 -4.97 17.10
CA THR A 164 11.36 -5.69 16.49
C THR A 164 11.20 -7.07 17.11
N SER A 165 12.29 -7.82 17.29
CA SER A 165 12.25 -9.13 17.93
C SER A 165 11.86 -9.05 19.41
N ALA A 166 12.28 -8.01 20.13
CA ALA A 166 11.94 -7.81 21.54
C ALA A 166 10.45 -7.51 21.75
N LEU A 167 9.78 -6.94 20.75
CA LEU A 167 8.36 -6.61 20.76
C LEU A 167 7.47 -7.72 20.16
N ARG A 168 8.01 -8.91 19.89
CA ARG A 168 7.23 -10.02 19.33
C ARG A 168 6.20 -10.54 20.34
N GLY A 169 4.96 -10.69 19.89
CA GLY A 169 3.84 -11.20 20.71
C GLY A 169 3.33 -10.24 21.78
N ILE A 170 3.68 -8.95 21.72
CA ILE A 170 3.09 -7.95 22.62
C ILE A 170 1.57 -7.83 22.36
N PRO A 171 0.75 -7.55 23.39
CA PRO A 171 -0.62 -7.15 23.16
C PRO A 171 -0.68 -5.82 22.40
N VAL A 172 -1.85 -5.48 21.86
CA VAL A 172 -2.11 -4.12 21.38
C VAL A 172 -1.94 -3.15 22.54
N THR A 173 -0.91 -2.30 22.48
CA THR A 173 -0.66 -1.28 23.50
C THR A 173 -1.54 -0.08 23.18
N TYR A 174 -2.56 0.16 24.01
CA TYR A 174 -3.51 1.24 23.81
C TYR A 174 -3.60 2.12 25.06
N ALA A 175 -3.12 3.36 24.94
CA ALA A 175 -3.34 4.43 25.91
C ALA A 175 -4.44 5.37 25.38
N ARG A 176 -5.55 5.50 26.13
CA ARG A 176 -6.77 6.21 25.71
C ARG A 176 -6.63 7.73 25.59
N ASP A 177 -5.62 8.30 26.22
CA ASP A 177 -5.24 9.71 26.22
C ASP A 177 -4.08 10.02 25.27
N LEU A 178 -3.41 8.98 24.77
CA LEU A 178 -2.36 9.05 23.76
C LEU A 178 -2.88 8.34 22.51
N GLU A 179 -2.25 7.24 22.11
CA GLU A 179 -2.53 6.51 20.88
C GLU A 179 -2.42 4.99 21.09
N PHE A 180 -2.45 4.22 20.01
CA PHE A 180 -2.18 2.78 20.08
C PHE A 180 -1.25 2.30 18.97
N TYR A 181 -0.56 1.19 19.24
CA TYR A 181 0.23 0.47 18.25
C TYR A 181 0.08 -1.04 18.39
N PHE A 182 0.44 -1.73 17.32
CA PHE A 182 0.46 -3.19 17.23
C PHE A 182 1.88 -3.72 17.38
N GLU A 183 2.01 -5.03 17.53
CA GLU A 183 3.29 -5.71 17.29
C GLU A 183 3.89 -5.27 15.93
N PRO A 184 5.20 -4.96 15.87
CA PRO A 184 5.84 -4.57 14.61
C PRO A 184 5.92 -5.75 13.63
N ASP A 185 5.80 -5.46 12.33
CA ASP A 185 5.92 -6.47 11.30
C ASP A 185 7.36 -7.03 11.24
N PRO A 186 7.57 -8.34 11.44
CA PRO A 186 8.90 -8.94 11.49
C PRO A 186 9.63 -8.94 10.14
N GLN A 187 8.94 -8.76 9.01
CA GLN A 187 9.57 -8.70 7.69
C GLN A 187 10.07 -7.29 7.37
N THR A 188 9.30 -6.27 7.71
CA THR A 188 9.59 -4.87 7.36
C THR A 188 10.22 -4.06 8.49
N ASN A 189 10.19 -4.59 9.73
CA ASN A 189 10.53 -3.91 10.98
C ASN A 189 9.71 -2.63 11.20
N LEU A 190 8.51 -2.53 10.64
CA LEU A 190 7.64 -1.37 10.79
C LEU A 190 6.69 -1.55 11.97
N LEU A 191 6.77 -0.63 12.92
CA LEU A 191 5.80 -0.45 13.99
C LEU A 191 4.69 0.49 13.49
N LYS A 192 3.46 -0.02 13.40
CA LYS A 192 2.29 0.78 13.01
C LYS A 192 1.65 1.44 14.23
N LEU A 193 1.52 2.77 14.18
CA LEU A 193 0.82 3.58 15.17
C LEU A 193 -0.45 4.16 14.57
N CYS A 194 -1.52 4.15 15.34
CA CYS A 194 -2.83 4.61 14.93
C CYS A 194 -3.31 5.70 15.87
N CYS A 195 -3.74 6.82 15.31
CA CYS A 195 -4.19 7.95 16.10
C CYS A 195 -5.67 7.84 16.44
N ILE A 196 -6.05 8.17 17.67
CA ILE A 196 -7.39 8.15 18.21
C ILE A 196 -7.94 9.57 18.28
N GLY A 197 -9.22 9.71 17.97
CA GLY A 197 -9.89 11.01 18.00
C GLY A 197 -11.20 10.98 17.25
N GLY A 198 -11.87 12.14 17.18
CA GLY A 198 -13.14 12.31 16.47
C GLY A 198 -13.06 12.13 14.94
N GLY A 199 -11.83 11.99 14.42
CA GLY A 199 -11.49 11.94 13.00
C GLY A 199 -11.46 13.34 12.38
N TYR A 200 -10.72 13.47 11.28
CA TYR A 200 -10.68 14.69 10.49
C TYR A 200 -11.74 14.64 9.40
N ILE A 201 -12.43 15.76 9.21
CA ILE A 201 -13.43 15.94 8.15
C ILE A 201 -13.00 17.08 7.24
N ASN A 202 -13.26 16.93 5.95
CA ASN A 202 -13.08 17.98 4.95
C ASN A 202 -14.44 18.31 4.35
N THR A 203 -15.24 19.07 5.10
CA THR A 203 -16.60 19.44 4.73
C THR A 203 -16.57 20.70 3.90
N ASP A 204 -17.17 20.66 2.72
CA ASP A 204 -17.40 21.84 1.91
C ASP A 204 -18.43 22.74 2.62
N PRO A 205 -18.06 23.98 3.00
CA PRO A 205 -18.96 24.88 3.74
C PRO A 205 -20.16 25.34 2.91
N THR A 206 -20.09 25.24 1.58
CA THR A 206 -21.19 25.64 0.68
C THR A 206 -22.22 24.53 0.56
N THR A 207 -21.78 23.29 0.38
CA THR A 207 -22.68 22.14 0.12
C THR A 207 -23.01 21.32 1.36
N GLY A 208 -22.21 21.44 2.42
CA GLY A 208 -22.32 20.62 3.63
C GLY A 208 -21.86 19.17 3.43
N VAL A 209 -21.32 18.82 2.27
CA VAL A 209 -20.83 17.48 1.94
C VAL A 209 -19.39 17.34 2.40
N SER A 210 -19.05 16.18 2.97
CA SER A 210 -17.68 15.86 3.37
C SER A 210 -17.00 14.99 2.32
N HIS A 211 -15.75 15.34 1.99
CA HIS A 211 -15.01 14.73 0.90
C HIS A 211 -13.73 14.05 1.39
N ALA A 212 -13.50 12.82 0.93
CA ALA A 212 -12.17 12.21 1.03
C ALA A 212 -11.16 12.98 0.16
N LEU A 213 -9.93 13.10 0.65
CA LEU A 213 -8.81 13.71 -0.09
C LEU A 213 -8.56 12.97 -1.41
N GLU A 214 -8.09 13.72 -2.41
CA GLU A 214 -8.08 13.27 -3.80
C GLU A 214 -6.83 12.46 -4.18
N SER A 215 -5.72 12.66 -3.47
CA SER A 215 -4.48 11.95 -3.75
C SER A 215 -3.67 11.64 -2.49
N LEU A 216 -2.80 10.65 -2.63
CA LEU A 216 -1.84 10.30 -1.58
C LEU A 216 -0.93 11.48 -1.24
N GLU A 217 -0.49 12.27 -2.23
CA GLU A 217 0.38 13.42 -1.96
C GLU A 217 -0.31 14.43 -1.03
N THR A 218 -1.59 14.70 -1.26
CA THR A 218 -2.36 15.64 -0.43
C THR A 218 -2.67 15.10 0.96
N SER A 219 -2.67 13.77 1.14
CA SER A 219 -2.91 13.12 2.43
C SER A 219 -1.64 12.64 3.14
N ALA A 220 -0.46 12.86 2.58
CA ALA A 220 0.82 12.34 3.09
C ALA A 220 1.39 13.18 4.24
N PHE A 221 0.56 13.50 5.24
CA PHE A 221 0.98 14.21 6.44
C PHE A 221 0.23 13.71 7.68
N MET A 222 0.79 14.01 8.84
CA MET A 222 0.15 13.81 10.13
C MET A 222 -0.09 15.20 10.77
N PRO A 223 -1.29 15.51 11.26
CA PRO A 223 -1.53 16.72 12.02
C PRO A 223 -0.63 16.79 13.25
N HIS A 224 -0.18 18.00 13.59
CA HIS A 224 0.82 18.22 14.65
C HIS A 224 0.41 17.64 16.01
N GLU A 225 -0.88 17.69 16.35
CA GLU A 225 -1.40 17.17 17.61
C GLU A 225 -1.28 15.64 17.70
N ASP A 226 -1.70 14.94 16.64
CA ASP A 226 -1.55 13.49 16.50
C ASP A 226 -0.08 13.08 16.54
N GLU A 227 0.80 13.81 15.83
CA GLU A 227 2.24 13.56 15.88
C GLU A 227 2.80 13.70 17.30
N SER A 228 2.37 14.72 18.04
CA SER A 228 2.81 14.98 19.41
C SER A 228 2.40 13.85 20.35
N ARG A 229 1.17 13.33 20.22
CA ARG A 229 0.67 12.20 21.03
C ARG A 229 1.36 10.89 20.68
N VAL A 230 1.56 10.61 19.38
CA VAL A 230 2.35 9.47 18.90
C VAL A 230 3.77 9.49 19.49
N ARG A 231 4.45 10.65 19.44
CA ARG A 231 5.80 10.81 20.01
C ARG A 231 5.81 10.59 21.51
N ARG A 232 4.82 11.10 22.23
CA ARG A 232 4.68 10.90 23.68
C ARG A 232 4.44 9.43 24.04
N LEU A 233 3.59 8.72 23.28
CA LEU A 233 3.37 7.28 23.46
C LEU A 233 4.66 6.49 23.26
N LEU A 234 5.39 6.79 22.18
CA LEU A 234 6.67 6.15 21.91
C LEU A 234 7.69 6.42 23.02
N ALA A 235 7.81 7.67 23.47
CA ALA A 235 8.72 8.05 24.54
C ALA A 235 8.43 7.28 25.84
N GLN A 236 7.15 7.11 26.20
CA GLN A 236 6.74 6.46 27.44
C GLN A 236 6.76 4.93 27.39
N THR A 237 6.63 4.34 26.20
CA THR A 237 6.50 2.87 26.07
C THR A 237 7.70 2.19 25.42
N LEU A 238 8.49 2.93 24.65
CA LEU A 238 9.64 2.43 23.90
C LEU A 238 10.85 3.33 24.14
N HIS A 239 11.34 3.36 25.39
CA HIS A 239 12.52 4.14 25.77
C HIS A 239 13.70 3.90 24.80
N THR A 240 14.35 4.98 24.37
CA THR A 240 15.72 4.92 23.84
C THR A 240 16.66 4.77 25.03
N LYS A 241 17.60 3.83 24.94
CA LYS A 241 18.26 3.15 26.07
C LYS A 241 19.13 4.01 27.02
N ASP A 242 19.10 5.34 26.95
CA ASP A 242 19.98 6.20 27.76
C ASP A 242 19.20 7.26 28.55
N SER A 243 18.04 6.90 29.11
CA SER A 243 17.22 7.77 29.97
C SER A 243 17.48 7.57 31.47
N ASP A 244 18.69 7.15 31.84
CA ASP A 244 19.09 6.97 33.24
C ASP A 244 19.66 8.27 33.83
N PHE A 245 19.47 8.45 35.14
CA PHE A 245 20.21 9.45 35.88
C PHE A 245 21.71 9.15 35.79
N ILE A 246 22.49 10.17 35.46
CA ILE A 246 23.93 10.12 35.62
C ILE A 246 24.23 10.58 37.04
N ILE A 247 24.43 9.62 37.94
CA ILE A 247 24.87 9.84 39.32
C ILE A 247 26.19 9.11 39.50
N ASP A 248 27.30 9.81 39.33
CA ASP A 248 28.63 9.24 39.51
C ASP A 248 29.69 10.29 39.87
N TYR A 249 30.82 9.84 40.39
CA TYR A 249 32.00 10.67 40.62
C TYR A 249 32.68 11.01 39.29
N VAL A 250 33.06 12.29 39.13
CA VAL A 250 33.79 12.72 37.93
C VAL A 250 35.19 12.10 37.94
N PRO A 251 35.62 11.39 36.88
CA PRO A 251 36.94 10.76 36.82
C PRO A 251 38.07 11.77 37.07
N ASN A 252 39.17 11.30 37.68
CA ASN A 252 40.36 12.09 38.01
C ASN A 252 40.15 13.25 39.00
N THR A 253 39.01 13.29 39.69
CA THR A 253 38.75 14.31 40.74
C THR A 253 39.03 13.81 42.16
N ALA A 254 39.64 12.63 42.31
CA ALA A 254 39.82 11.98 43.61
C ALA A 254 38.51 11.91 44.44
N SER A 255 37.40 11.68 43.75
CA SER A 255 36.05 11.66 44.32
C SER A 255 35.61 12.97 45.00
N SER A 256 36.24 14.10 44.67
CA SER A 256 35.87 15.42 45.21
C SER A 256 34.71 16.07 44.45
N VAL A 257 34.34 15.56 43.28
CA VAL A 257 33.24 16.07 42.45
C VAL A 257 32.28 14.94 42.07
N VAL A 258 30.99 15.15 42.33
CA VAL A 258 29.89 14.24 41.92
C VAL A 258 29.05 14.94 40.85
N LEU A 259 28.78 14.26 39.74
CA LEU A 259 27.82 14.69 38.73
C LEU A 259 26.47 14.07 39.07
N LEU A 260 25.45 14.91 39.27
CA LEU A 260 24.05 14.50 39.39
C LEU A 260 23.26 15.21 38.27
N SER A 261 23.06 14.51 37.16
CA SER A 261 22.37 15.04 35.97
C SER A 261 21.65 13.91 35.23
N GLY A 262 21.15 14.15 34.01
CA GLY A 262 20.46 13.12 33.22
C GLY A 262 19.03 12.87 33.66
N ASP A 263 18.33 13.88 34.17
CA ASP A 263 16.92 13.78 34.59
C ASP A 263 15.98 13.38 33.45
N SER A 264 16.44 13.53 32.20
CA SER A 264 15.71 13.14 30.99
C SER A 264 14.30 13.76 30.91
N GLY A 265 14.05 14.88 31.59
CA GLY A 265 12.74 15.53 31.66
C GLY A 265 11.77 14.98 32.72
N HIS A 266 12.23 14.17 33.70
CA HIS A 266 11.39 13.47 34.67
C HIS A 266 11.49 13.98 36.12
N VAL A 267 12.25 15.05 36.39
CA VAL A 267 12.52 15.52 37.78
C VAL A 267 11.56 16.61 38.30
N PHE A 268 10.61 17.09 37.47
CA PHE A 268 9.54 17.96 37.95
C PHE A 268 8.21 17.19 38.05
N PHE A 269 7.69 17.06 39.27
CA PHE A 269 6.30 16.67 39.55
C PHE A 269 5.31 17.76 39.11
#